data_AF-A0A1W9W645-F1
#
_entry.id   AF-A0A1W9W645-F1
#
_cell.length_a   1.000
_cell.length_b   1.000
_cell.length_c   1.000
_cell.angle_alpha   90.00
_cell.angle_beta   90.00
_cell.angle_gamma   90.00
#
_symmetry.space_group_name_H-M   'P 1'
#
loop_
_entity.id
_entity.type
_entity.pdbx_description
1 polymer ?
#
loop_
_entity_poly.entity_id
_entity_poly.type
_entity_poly.pdbx_seq_one_letter_code
_entity_poly.pdbx_strand_id
1 'polypeptide(L)'
;MKKIAGFIISFSMLILMVQSVGAEVSVALNLDRRESTLADSIALQVRVSGVRRSDAPPVIEGLEPFHVTNGGRASRVEFINGRYNSGVDYTYYLKPKKKGVFRVGPAAIKVDGKTSKSNVVTLKVVAGGGDASGSEKGPVFLTATLGSQKGYVEQQIPYTLKLYLRANVSDISLDLPETDDLTLGDP
;
A
#
# COMPACT_ATOMS: atom_id res chain seq x y z
N MET A 1 -31.52 -56.80 18.52
CA MET A 1 -31.30 -56.09 17.23
C MET A 1 -31.79 -54.63 17.26
N LYS A 2 -32.94 -54.29 17.87
CA LYS A 2 -33.46 -52.90 17.96
C LYS A 2 -32.55 -51.88 18.70
N LYS A 3 -31.75 -52.32 19.68
CA LYS A 3 -30.84 -51.44 20.45
C LYS A 3 -29.57 -51.02 19.69
N ILE A 4 -29.13 -51.82 18.72
CA ILE A 4 -27.95 -51.54 17.88
C ILE A 4 -28.33 -50.51 16.79
N ALA A 5 -29.55 -50.60 16.26
CA ALA A 5 -30.08 -49.62 15.31
C ALA A 5 -30.21 -48.21 15.92
N GLY A 6 -30.62 -48.10 17.19
CA GLY A 6 -30.69 -46.81 17.91
C GLY A 6 -29.31 -46.17 18.14
N PHE A 7 -28.27 -46.97 18.38
CA PHE A 7 -26.90 -46.48 18.59
C PHE A 7 -26.26 -45.98 17.28
N ILE A 8 -26.55 -46.65 16.16
CA ILE A 8 -26.10 -46.23 14.82
C ILE A 8 -26.79 -44.94 14.38
N ILE A 9 -28.08 -44.77 14.68
CA ILE A 9 -28.82 -43.52 14.40
C ILE A 9 -28.28 -42.36 15.25
N SER A 10 -27.94 -42.61 16.53
CA SER A 10 -27.32 -41.60 17.40
C SER A 10 -25.91 -41.19 16.95
N PHE A 11 -25.12 -42.13 16.42
CA PHE A 11 -23.77 -41.84 15.90
C PHE A 11 -23.83 -41.10 14.55
N SER A 12 -24.81 -41.41 13.70
CA SER A 12 -25.09 -40.69 12.45
C SER A 12 -25.55 -39.25 12.68
N MET A 13 -26.23 -38.95 13.79
CA MET A 13 -26.73 -37.61 14.09
C MET A 13 -25.67 -36.69 14.72
N LEU A 14 -24.57 -37.25 15.25
CA LEU A 14 -23.47 -36.48 15.84
C LEU A 14 -22.43 -36.02 14.79
N ILE A 15 -22.37 -36.69 13.63
CA ILE A 15 -21.45 -36.33 12.53
C ILE A 15 -21.98 -35.17 11.66
N LEU A 16 -23.26 -34.82 11.76
CA LEU A 16 -23.87 -33.78 10.91
C LEU A 16 -23.68 -32.34 11.41
N MET A 17 -22.94 -32.12 12.50
CA MET A 17 -22.75 -30.80 13.10
C MET A 17 -21.31 -30.28 12.95
N VAL A 18 -20.63 -30.66 11.88
CA VAL A 18 -19.45 -29.91 11.41
C VAL A 18 -19.95 -28.65 10.72
N GLN A 19 -20.21 -27.62 11.52
CA GLN A 19 -20.43 -26.27 11.01
C GLN A 19 -19.13 -25.84 10.33
N SER A 20 -19.17 -25.64 9.02
CA SER A 20 -18.06 -25.05 8.27
C SER A 20 -17.84 -23.62 8.77
N VAL A 21 -16.88 -23.41 9.66
CA VAL A 21 -16.38 -22.06 9.96
C VAL A 21 -15.62 -21.60 8.72
N GLY A 22 -16.34 -20.97 7.78
CA GLY A 22 -15.72 -20.22 6.71
C GLY A 22 -14.92 -19.08 7.34
N ALA A 23 -13.68 -18.87 6.88
CA ALA A 23 -12.93 -17.69 7.29
C ALA A 23 -13.68 -16.44 6.82
N GLU A 24 -14.03 -15.56 7.75
CA GLU A 24 -14.70 -14.30 7.42
C GLU A 24 -13.74 -13.43 6.60
N VAL A 25 -14.18 -13.02 5.40
CA VAL A 25 -13.38 -12.20 4.50
C VAL A 25 -13.35 -10.77 5.03
N SER A 26 -12.18 -10.31 5.44
CA SER A 26 -11.98 -8.94 5.89
C SER A 26 -11.04 -8.17 4.95
N VAL A 27 -11.30 -6.87 4.80
CA VAL A 27 -10.52 -5.98 3.95
C VAL A 27 -10.08 -4.79 4.78
N ALA A 28 -8.78 -4.51 4.79
CA ALA A 28 -8.19 -3.35 5.47
C ALA A 28 -7.39 -2.52 4.47
N LEU A 29 -7.50 -1.21 4.57
CA LEU A 29 -6.74 -0.25 3.76
C LEU A 29 -5.88 0.59 4.69
N ASN A 30 -4.60 0.71 4.36
CA ASN A 30 -3.64 1.48 5.14
C ASN A 30 -2.69 2.29 4.26
N LEU A 31 -2.18 3.38 4.80
CA LEU A 31 -1.09 4.18 4.21
C LEU A 31 0.16 4.03 5.08
N ASP A 32 1.34 4.09 4.49
CA ASP A 32 2.60 4.14 5.23
C ASP A 32 2.75 5.44 6.05
N ARG A 33 2.11 6.53 5.63
CA ARG A 33 2.06 7.81 6.33
C ARG A 33 0.73 8.55 6.16
N ARG A 34 0.41 9.45 7.09
CA ARG A 34 -0.81 10.28 7.08
C ARG A 34 -0.58 11.74 6.68
N GLU A 35 0.67 12.15 6.61
CA GLU A 35 1.09 13.47 6.14
C GLU A 35 2.22 13.30 5.12
N SER A 36 2.18 14.08 4.04
CA SER A 36 3.18 14.04 2.98
C SER A 36 3.31 15.40 2.27
N THR A 37 4.33 15.54 1.46
CA THR A 37 4.52 16.65 0.52
C THR A 37 4.10 16.24 -0.89
N LEU A 38 4.16 17.17 -1.84
CA LEU A 38 3.93 16.90 -3.28
C LEU A 38 5.03 16.04 -3.92
N ALA A 39 6.23 16.03 -3.32
CA ALA A 39 7.36 15.26 -3.84
C ALA A 39 7.34 13.79 -3.39
N ASP A 40 6.58 13.48 -2.34
CA ASP A 40 6.55 12.15 -1.74
C ASP A 40 5.72 11.17 -2.56
N SER A 41 6.15 9.90 -2.52
CA SER A 41 5.35 8.76 -2.95
C SER A 41 4.86 8.00 -1.73
N ILE A 42 3.53 7.89 -1.58
CA ILE A 42 2.86 7.28 -0.43
C ILE A 42 2.50 5.85 -0.79
N ALA A 43 2.89 4.88 0.04
CA ALA A 43 2.52 3.48 -0.17
C ALA A 43 1.14 3.21 0.43
N LEU A 44 0.19 2.82 -0.41
CA LEU A 44 -1.14 2.35 -0.04
C LEU A 44 -1.19 0.82 -0.11
N GLN A 45 -1.57 0.19 1.00
CA GLN A 45 -1.72 -1.26 1.10
C GLN A 45 -3.19 -1.62 1.34
N VAL A 46 -3.74 -2.48 0.48
CA VAL A 46 -5.04 -3.12 0.67
C VAL A 46 -4.83 -4.58 1.03
N ARG A 47 -5.13 -4.94 2.28
CA ARG A 47 -4.99 -6.29 2.82
C ARG A 47 -6.33 -6.99 2.80
N VAL A 48 -6.41 -8.12 2.12
CA VAL A 48 -7.59 -8.98 2.06
C VAL A 48 -7.27 -10.26 2.82
N SER A 49 -7.99 -10.56 3.88
CA SER A 49 -7.78 -11.75 4.72
C SER A 49 -8.95 -12.73 4.59
N GLY A 50 -8.72 -13.99 4.94
CA GLY A 50 -9.71 -15.06 4.82
C GLY A 50 -9.85 -15.63 3.41
N VAL A 51 -8.95 -15.27 2.48
CA VAL A 51 -9.01 -15.67 1.07
C VAL A 51 -7.68 -16.28 0.62
N ARG A 52 -7.73 -17.23 -0.31
CA ARG A 52 -6.53 -17.76 -0.99
C ARG A 52 -6.25 -17.06 -2.32
N ARG A 53 -7.31 -16.57 -2.96
CA ARG A 53 -7.30 -15.84 -4.22
C ARG A 53 -8.44 -14.84 -4.19
N SER A 54 -8.29 -13.71 -4.88
CA SER A 54 -9.40 -12.83 -5.20
C SER A 54 -9.70 -12.89 -6.70
N ASP A 55 -10.97 -12.72 -7.05
CA ASP A 55 -11.46 -12.81 -8.43
C ASP A 55 -10.93 -11.64 -9.28
N ALA A 56 -10.82 -10.46 -8.67
CA ALA A 56 -10.30 -9.25 -9.27
C ALA A 56 -9.46 -8.44 -8.26
N PRO A 57 -8.64 -7.48 -8.72
CA PRO A 57 -8.03 -6.47 -7.86
C PRO A 57 -9.09 -5.59 -7.17
N PRO A 58 -8.79 -5.01 -6.00
CA PRO A 58 -9.69 -4.09 -5.34
C PRO A 58 -9.88 -2.79 -6.14
N VAL A 59 -11.10 -2.26 -6.12
CA VAL A 59 -11.43 -0.92 -6.65
C VAL A 59 -11.38 0.06 -5.48
N ILE A 60 -10.57 1.11 -5.57
CA ILE A 60 -10.34 2.07 -4.49
C ILE A 60 -10.94 3.42 -4.90
N GLU A 61 -11.82 3.96 -4.05
CA GLU A 61 -12.41 5.29 -4.24
C GLU A 61 -11.44 6.41 -3.77
N GLY A 62 -11.56 7.62 -4.34
CA GLY A 62 -10.82 8.79 -3.88
C GLY A 62 -9.37 8.89 -4.38
N LEU A 63 -9.07 8.25 -5.52
CA LEU A 63 -7.72 8.23 -6.11
C LEU A 63 -7.47 9.31 -7.18
N GLU A 64 -8.50 10.07 -7.57
CA GLU A 64 -8.45 11.11 -8.59
C GLU A 64 -7.34 12.18 -8.38
N PRO A 65 -7.09 12.65 -7.13
CA PRO A 65 -6.07 13.67 -6.88
C PRO A 65 -4.64 13.11 -6.85
N PHE A 66 -4.42 11.83 -7.19
CA PHE A 66 -3.11 11.19 -7.20
C PHE A 66 -2.74 10.66 -8.59
N HIS A 67 -1.44 10.61 -8.88
CA HIS A 67 -0.91 9.66 -9.87
C HIS A 67 -0.71 8.33 -9.16
N VAL A 68 -1.29 7.26 -9.71
CA VAL A 68 -1.35 5.95 -9.08
C VAL A 68 -0.49 4.98 -9.88
N THR A 69 0.51 4.39 -9.22
CA THR A 69 1.35 3.34 -9.78
C THR A 69 1.04 2.01 -9.09
N ASN A 70 0.90 0.94 -9.87
CA ASN A 70 0.66 -0.40 -9.33
C ASN A 70 1.97 -0.97 -8.77
N GLY A 71 2.00 -1.29 -7.47
CA GLY A 71 3.12 -1.91 -6.78
C GLY A 71 3.07 -3.43 -6.72
N GLY A 72 2.07 -4.05 -7.35
CA GLY A 72 1.88 -5.50 -7.41
C GLY A 72 1.00 -6.05 -6.28
N ARG A 73 1.00 -7.39 -6.18
CA ARG A 73 0.27 -8.12 -5.15
C ARG A 73 1.12 -9.25 -4.57
N ALA A 74 0.94 -9.54 -3.30
CA ALA A 74 1.62 -10.62 -2.59
C ALA A 74 0.61 -11.52 -1.90
N SER A 75 0.72 -12.84 -2.09
CA SER A 75 -0.04 -13.80 -1.31
C SER A 75 0.61 -14.00 0.06
N ARG A 76 -0.22 -14.05 1.10
CA ARG A 76 0.22 -14.25 2.47
C ARG A 76 -0.44 -15.49 3.06
N VAL A 77 0.36 -16.31 3.72
CA VAL A 77 -0.10 -17.46 4.50
C VAL A 77 0.55 -17.38 5.87
N GLU A 78 -0.26 -17.35 6.92
CA GLU A 78 0.15 -17.24 8.30
C GLU A 78 -0.44 -18.42 9.08
N PHE A 79 0.36 -19.03 9.97
CA PHE A 79 -0.11 -20.02 10.94
C PHE A 79 0.05 -19.42 12.34
N ILE A 80 -1.05 -18.99 12.95
CA ILE A 80 -1.03 -18.31 14.25
C ILE A 80 -1.79 -19.18 15.27
N ASN A 81 -1.09 -19.68 16.29
CA ASN A 81 -1.66 -20.54 17.34
C ASN A 81 -2.47 -21.74 16.79
N GLY A 82 -1.93 -22.42 15.78
CA GLY A 82 -2.60 -23.54 15.11
C GLY A 82 -3.75 -23.16 14.18
N ARG A 83 -4.09 -21.87 14.06
CA ARG A 83 -5.08 -21.37 13.11
C ARG A 83 -4.41 -20.98 11.80
N TYR A 84 -4.91 -21.55 10.72
CA TYR A 84 -4.52 -21.18 9.36
C TYR A 84 -5.20 -19.86 8.96
N ASN A 85 -4.41 -18.87 8.57
CA ASN A 85 -4.89 -17.58 8.05
C ASN A 85 -4.23 -17.32 6.69
N SER A 86 -5.03 -17.01 5.67
CA SER A 86 -4.51 -16.66 4.34
C SER A 86 -5.04 -15.31 3.88
N GLY A 87 -4.29 -14.66 3.01
CA GLY A 87 -4.69 -13.38 2.45
C GLY A 87 -3.91 -12.98 1.21
N VAL A 88 -4.31 -11.87 0.63
CA VAL A 88 -3.62 -11.21 -0.48
C VAL A 88 -3.48 -9.74 -0.14
N ASP A 89 -2.25 -9.22 -0.23
CA ASP A 89 -1.96 -7.80 -0.12
C ASP A 89 -1.79 -7.21 -1.50
N TYR A 90 -2.42 -6.06 -1.74
CA TYR A 90 -2.24 -5.23 -2.91
C TYR A 90 -1.50 -3.95 -2.52
N THR A 91 -0.47 -3.60 -3.28
CA THR A 91 0.33 -2.40 -3.04
C THR A 91 0.13 -1.41 -4.19
N TYR A 92 -0.10 -0.15 -3.86
CA TYR A 92 -0.18 0.97 -4.80
C TYR A 92 0.68 2.12 -4.30
N TYR A 93 1.26 2.89 -5.21
CA TYR A 93 2.01 4.08 -4.87
C TYR A 93 1.23 5.32 -5.35
N LEU A 94 1.00 6.25 -4.43
CA LEU A 94 0.23 7.47 -4.65
C LEU A 94 1.18 8.66 -4.65
N LYS A 95 1.31 9.36 -5.79
CA LYS A 95 2.00 10.65 -5.88
C LYS A 95 0.96 11.77 -5.91
N PRO A 96 0.89 12.67 -4.91
CA PRO A 96 -0.12 13.73 -4.86
C PRO A 96 0.02 14.74 -6.00
N LYS A 97 -1.10 15.12 -6.62
CA LYS A 97 -1.13 16.18 -7.66
C LYS A 97 -1.26 17.58 -7.10
N LYS A 98 -1.82 17.72 -5.89
CA LYS A 98 -2.09 19.03 -5.25
C LYS A 98 -2.13 18.91 -3.73
N LYS A 99 -1.90 20.04 -3.06
CA LYS A 99 -2.01 20.17 -1.59
C LYS A 99 -3.48 20.06 -1.14
N GLY A 100 -3.69 19.59 0.09
CA GLY A 100 -5.02 19.47 0.67
C GLY A 100 -5.16 18.26 1.57
N VAL A 101 -6.39 18.00 2.02
CA VAL A 101 -6.74 16.81 2.81
C VAL A 101 -7.61 15.91 1.94
N PHE A 102 -7.16 14.68 1.73
CA PHE A 102 -7.81 13.72 0.85
C PHE A 102 -8.29 12.50 1.64
N ARG A 103 -9.47 12.01 1.27
CA ARG A 103 -10.01 10.75 1.78
C ARG A 103 -9.72 9.68 0.74
N VAL A 104 -9.07 8.60 1.17
CA VAL A 104 -8.69 7.47 0.32
C VAL A 104 -9.43 6.23 0.78
N GLY A 105 -10.09 5.57 -0.15
CA GLY A 105 -10.99 4.46 0.09
C GLY A 105 -12.45 4.88 0.26
N PRO A 106 -13.35 3.91 0.48
CA PRO A 106 -13.03 2.51 0.77
C PRO A 106 -12.50 1.76 -0.46
N ALA A 107 -11.70 0.72 -0.21
CA ALA A 107 -11.43 -0.32 -1.21
C ALA A 107 -12.57 -1.34 -1.19
N ALA A 108 -13.14 -1.63 -2.35
CA ALA A 108 -14.13 -2.67 -2.54
C ALA A 108 -13.51 -3.83 -3.32
N ILE A 109 -13.74 -5.07 -2.86
CA ILE A 109 -13.30 -6.27 -3.56
C ILE A 109 -14.41 -7.31 -3.58
N LYS A 110 -14.54 -8.03 -4.69
CA LYS A 110 -15.46 -9.14 -4.84
C LYS A 110 -14.74 -10.46 -4.58
N VAL A 111 -15.29 -11.24 -3.66
CA VAL A 111 -14.79 -12.56 -3.26
C VAL A 111 -15.99 -13.49 -3.11
N ASP A 112 -15.97 -14.63 -3.79
CA ASP A 112 -17.02 -15.64 -3.73
C ASP A 112 -18.44 -15.06 -3.96
N GLY A 113 -18.53 -14.10 -4.89
CA GLY A 113 -19.79 -13.43 -5.23
C GLY A 113 -20.22 -12.31 -4.27
N LYS A 114 -19.60 -12.16 -3.11
CA LYS A 114 -19.87 -11.10 -2.12
C LYS A 114 -18.88 -9.94 -2.28
N THR A 115 -19.35 -8.72 -2.05
CA THR A 115 -18.49 -7.52 -2.07
C THR A 115 -18.15 -7.12 -0.64
N SER A 116 -16.87 -7.13 -0.29
CA SER A 116 -16.36 -6.65 0.99
C SER A 116 -15.69 -5.29 0.81
N LYS A 117 -15.87 -4.39 1.79
CA LYS A 117 -15.31 -3.03 1.77
C LYS A 117 -14.34 -2.81 2.92
N SER A 118 -13.30 -2.02 2.67
CA SER A 118 -12.35 -1.58 3.70
C SER A 118 -12.82 -0.35 4.48
N ASN A 119 -12.01 0.04 5.45
CA ASN A 119 -12.01 1.38 6.04
C ASN A 119 -11.59 2.48 5.02
N VAL A 120 -11.82 3.73 5.42
CA VAL A 120 -11.34 4.94 4.73
C VAL A 120 -10.22 5.55 5.56
N VAL A 121 -9.19 6.07 4.91
CA VAL A 121 -8.08 6.78 5.55
C VAL A 121 -8.00 8.22 5.04
N THR A 122 -7.40 9.10 5.83
CA THR A 122 -7.21 10.51 5.46
C THR A 122 -5.72 10.80 5.31
N LEU A 123 -5.34 11.43 4.20
CA LEU A 123 -3.98 11.87 3.88
C LEU A 123 -3.95 13.39 3.78
N LYS A 124 -3.07 14.04 4.54
CA LYS A 124 -2.82 15.47 4.48
C LYS A 124 -1.58 15.74 3.64
N VAL A 125 -1.74 16.51 2.56
CA VAL A 125 -0.65 16.90 1.66
C VAL A 125 -0.34 18.38 1.88
N VAL A 126 0.86 18.66 2.35
CA VAL A 126 1.36 20.02 2.63
C VAL A 126 2.32 20.50 1.55
N ALA A 127 2.50 21.81 1.44
CA ALA A 127 3.57 22.36 0.60
C ALA A 127 4.92 21.96 1.22
N GLY A 128 5.85 21.45 0.41
CA GLY A 128 7.21 21.18 0.87
C GLY A 128 7.86 22.48 1.32
N GLY A 129 8.29 22.53 2.58
CA GLY A 129 8.85 23.75 3.18
C GLY A 129 9.05 23.71 4.70
N GLY A 130 8.84 22.57 5.35
CA GLY A 130 9.22 22.36 6.75
C GLY A 130 10.35 21.35 6.82
N ASP A 131 11.38 21.66 7.59
CA ASP A 131 12.55 20.82 7.81
C ASP A 131 12.18 19.33 7.92
N ALA A 132 12.86 18.50 7.13
CA ALA A 132 12.84 17.05 7.20
C ALA A 132 13.53 16.53 8.49
N SER A 133 13.29 17.17 9.62
CA SER A 133 13.91 16.88 10.93
C SER A 133 13.10 15.92 11.80
N GLY A 134 11.99 15.36 11.30
CA GLY A 134 11.13 14.46 12.09
C GLY A 134 10.62 13.21 11.40
N SER A 135 10.86 13.03 10.11
CA SER A 135 10.44 11.80 9.41
C SER A 135 11.58 10.79 9.46
N GLU A 136 11.34 9.65 10.10
CA GLU A 136 12.20 8.48 9.95
C GLU A 136 12.46 8.25 8.46
N LYS A 137 13.73 8.35 8.05
CA LYS A 137 14.11 8.14 6.66
C LYS A 137 13.77 6.69 6.32
N GLY A 138 12.78 6.53 5.44
CA GLY A 138 12.27 5.23 5.03
C GLY A 138 13.34 4.36 4.36
N PRO A 139 13.01 3.10 4.03
CA PRO A 139 13.96 2.15 3.45
C PRO A 139 14.53 2.57 2.07
N VAL A 140 13.97 3.59 1.43
CA VAL A 140 14.46 4.20 0.19
C VAL A 140 14.32 5.71 0.33
N PHE A 141 15.40 6.48 0.15
CA PHE A 141 15.35 7.94 0.18
C PHE A 141 16.44 8.58 -0.70
N LEU A 142 16.21 9.82 -1.09
CA LEU A 142 17.11 10.61 -1.94
C LEU A 142 17.60 11.83 -1.15
N THR A 143 18.86 12.21 -1.34
CA THR A 143 19.36 13.51 -0.90
C THR A 143 19.89 14.27 -2.11
N ALA A 144 19.57 15.55 -2.19
CA ALA A 144 20.11 16.47 -3.19
C ALA A 144 21.04 17.48 -2.52
N THR A 145 22.14 17.84 -3.17
CA THR A 145 23.09 18.84 -2.67
C THR A 145 23.66 19.64 -3.82
N LEU A 146 23.67 20.96 -3.69
CA LEU A 146 24.32 21.88 -4.62
C LEU A 146 25.76 22.14 -4.16
N GLY A 147 26.70 22.17 -5.11
CA GLY A 147 28.09 22.51 -4.82
C GLY A 147 28.31 23.94 -4.35
N SER A 148 27.40 24.85 -4.67
CA SER A 148 27.42 26.25 -4.20
C SER A 148 25.99 26.79 -4.06
N GLN A 149 25.73 27.57 -3.01
CA GLN A 149 24.47 28.30 -2.81
C GLN A 149 24.40 29.63 -3.59
N LYS A 150 25.52 30.07 -4.15
CA LYS A 150 25.60 31.26 -5.02
C LYS A 150 26.11 30.84 -6.38
N GLY A 151 25.41 31.24 -7.42
CA GLY A 151 25.81 31.05 -8.81
C GLY A 151 25.89 32.35 -9.56
N TYR A 152 26.81 32.40 -10.53
CA TYR A 152 26.86 33.44 -11.55
C TYR A 152 26.29 32.90 -12.86
N VAL A 153 25.86 33.81 -13.75
CA VAL A 153 25.42 33.46 -15.10
C VAL A 153 26.54 32.70 -15.82
N GLU A 154 26.20 31.62 -16.53
CA GLU A 154 27.13 30.66 -17.18
C GLU A 154 28.06 29.87 -16.24
N GLN A 155 27.88 29.95 -14.92
CA GLN A 155 28.66 29.12 -14.00
C GLN A 155 28.05 27.73 -13.87
N GLN A 156 28.85 26.70 -14.13
CA GLN A 156 28.47 25.31 -13.82
C GLN A 156 28.54 25.06 -12.31
N ILE A 157 27.38 24.77 -11.70
CA ILE A 157 27.30 24.32 -10.30
C ILE A 157 26.95 22.83 -10.30
N PRO A 158 27.76 21.96 -9.69
CA PRO A 158 27.43 20.54 -9.63
C PRO A 158 26.21 20.32 -8.72
N TYR A 159 25.19 19.66 -9.26
CA TYR A 159 24.03 19.16 -8.52
C TYR A 159 24.20 17.67 -8.25
N THR A 160 24.37 17.29 -6.98
CA THR A 160 24.64 15.92 -6.58
C THR A 160 23.40 15.28 -5.98
N LEU A 161 22.93 14.21 -6.60
CA LEU A 161 21.87 13.34 -6.11
C LEU A 161 22.47 12.06 -5.53
N LYS A 162 22.09 11.70 -4.31
CA LYS A 162 22.48 10.42 -3.69
C LYS A 162 21.23 9.63 -3.32
N LEU A 163 21.08 8.46 -3.92
CA LEU A 163 20.02 7.52 -3.64
C LEU A 163 20.49 6.50 -2.60
N TYR A 164 19.73 6.35 -1.52
CA TYR A 164 19.98 5.40 -0.45
C TYR A 164 18.91 4.32 -0.48
N LEU A 165 19.33 3.06 -0.61
CA LEU A 165 18.46 1.88 -0.72
C LEU A 165 18.76 0.88 0.41
N ARG A 166 17.72 0.44 1.13
CA ARG A 166 17.74 -0.65 2.12
C ARG A 166 16.72 -1.75 1.77
N ALA A 167 16.13 -1.71 0.58
CA ALA A 167 15.20 -2.70 0.07
C ALA A 167 15.57 -3.03 -1.38
N ASN A 168 15.17 -4.22 -1.85
CA ASN A 168 15.25 -4.54 -3.27
C ASN A 168 14.20 -3.72 -4.01
N VAL A 169 14.66 -2.86 -4.92
CA VAL A 169 13.80 -2.04 -5.78
C VAL A 169 14.12 -2.37 -7.22
N SER A 170 13.08 -2.55 -8.02
CA SER A 170 13.15 -2.69 -9.47
C SER A 170 12.48 -1.47 -10.11
N ASP A 171 12.86 -1.14 -11.34
CA ASP A 171 12.25 -0.05 -12.12
C ASP A 171 12.35 1.36 -11.49
N ILE A 172 13.54 1.72 -11.01
CA ILE A 172 13.81 3.05 -10.46
C ILE A 172 13.79 4.07 -11.61
N SER A 173 12.85 5.00 -11.54
CA SER A 173 12.81 6.21 -12.37
C SER A 173 13.18 7.43 -11.53
N LEU A 174 13.98 8.32 -12.11
CA LEU A 174 14.37 9.58 -11.49
C LEU A 174 13.86 10.73 -12.36
N ASP A 175 12.90 11.47 -11.83
CA ASP A 175 12.48 12.74 -12.42
C ASP A 175 13.25 13.87 -11.74
N LEU A 176 14.01 14.62 -12.52
CA LEU A 176 14.65 15.83 -12.03
C LEU A 176 13.60 16.93 -11.83
N PRO A 177 13.70 17.75 -10.76
CA PRO A 177 12.77 18.84 -10.56
C PRO A 177 12.94 19.88 -11.67
N GLU A 178 11.83 20.28 -12.30
CA GLU A 178 11.81 21.46 -13.17
C GLU A 178 11.88 22.71 -12.29
N THR A 179 12.81 23.60 -12.61
CA THR A 179 12.98 24.89 -11.94
C THR A 179 13.09 25.99 -12.98
N ASP A 180 12.40 27.10 -12.77
CA ASP A 180 12.33 28.20 -13.74
C ASP A 180 13.72 28.84 -14.02
N ASP A 181 14.62 28.82 -13.03
CA ASP A 181 15.89 29.58 -13.07
C ASP A 181 17.16 28.71 -13.23
N LEU A 182 17.04 27.37 -13.18
CA LEU A 182 18.18 26.46 -13.32
C LEU A 182 17.93 25.46 -14.43
N THR A 183 18.85 25.41 -15.40
CA THR A 183 18.90 24.37 -16.42
C THR A 183 19.85 23.26 -15.95
N LEU A 184 19.33 22.05 -15.82
CA LEU A 184 20.16 20.87 -15.59
C LEU A 184 20.71 20.41 -16.94
N GLY A 185 22.03 20.44 -17.10
CA GLY A 185 22.68 19.92 -18.30
C GLY A 185 22.55 18.39 -18.34
N ASP A 186 22.28 17.85 -19.53
CA ASP A 186 22.32 16.40 -19.76
C ASP A 186 23.76 15.85 -19.53
N PRO A 187 23.89 14.60 -19.07
CA PRO A 187 25.20 13.96 -18.86
C PRO A 187 25.98 13.72 -20.15
#